data_AF-A0A136MAU2-F1
#
_entry.id   AF-A0A136MAU2-F1
#
_cell.length_a   1.000
_cell.length_b   1.000
_cell.length_c   1.000
_cell.angle_alpha   90.00
_cell.angle_beta   90.00
_cell.angle_gamma   90.00
#
_symmetry.space_group_name_H-M   'P 1'
#
loop_
_entity.id
_entity.type
_entity.pdbx_description
1 polymer ?
#
loop_
_entity_poly.entity_id
_entity_poly.type
_entity_poly.pdbx_seq_one_letter_code
_entity_poly.pdbx_strand_id
1 'polypeptide(L)'
;MGRRGGSTTLQVKSVQYAMTNQQRDIPNIEISPNSQSSSTNGRNSVVFLVRSDVKKELERGKRKFESGDCEGAKVAYERALDLDPGCAIAYFYLGFTFHEMGNYEMAKEYYLQAIDLEKRQALFLEHLARLHFELEEYSVCLVRFQEAMVVGSLQPISYGLMGRAHYELDRFTEAIDCLQKMLEIETEPRLQRIAYYYLVLTHLRDNSPIPARLYAQKLLAVSEYDRLIFSGLAERFQNAGCLSLALAFLERLREESCDVTDRIEDVQLAIARADSQIPRLFSSDEEKLLHRIHFLSQSGTDRIYKVLLTLMETSSVLVKEAVLTWCRKFGYEVPDKDLSDCLNGPALLKEAAFQYMAETFEPRFLNFLLGQMHHSSRDVQLAVARYLERSGQLEHLSVLECQMETASGAGLRRQIQRAINQIKRRHTEETDKLIHKNLETLRRTSLSEKKEGWGTLQWIFITLVGAYLLIWMMFHLF
;
A
#
# COMPACT_ATOMS: atom_id res chain seq x y z
N MET A 1 17.76 18.48 22.27
CA MET A 1 16.79 17.37 22.12
C MET A 1 15.39 17.93 22.35
N GLY A 2 14.43 17.63 21.47
CA GLY A 2 13.02 18.05 21.62
C GLY A 2 12.62 19.27 20.78
N ARG A 3 12.32 19.05 19.49
CA ARG A 3 11.48 19.88 18.59
C ARG A 3 11.50 19.28 17.16
N ARG A 4 11.02 18.04 16.98
CA ARG A 4 10.81 17.44 15.64
C ARG A 4 9.49 16.66 15.50
N GLY A 5 8.64 16.63 16.53
CA GLY A 5 7.36 15.90 16.48
C GLY A 5 6.18 16.68 15.86
N GLY A 6 6.18 18.01 15.91
CA GLY A 6 4.97 18.79 15.58
C GLY A 6 4.61 18.83 14.08
N SER A 7 5.60 18.96 13.20
CA SER A 7 5.39 19.10 11.74
C SER A 7 4.86 17.80 11.11
N THR A 8 5.45 16.67 11.50
CA THR A 8 5.04 15.34 11.02
C THR A 8 3.64 14.98 11.48
N THR A 9 3.27 15.27 12.72
CA THR A 9 1.92 15.00 13.24
C THR A 9 0.85 15.86 12.53
N LEU A 10 1.17 17.11 12.18
CA LEU A 10 0.26 17.97 11.40
C LEU A 10 0.07 17.48 9.96
N GLN A 11 1.14 17.02 9.30
CA GLN A 11 1.10 16.45 7.96
C GLN A 11 0.35 15.11 7.91
N VAL A 12 0.53 14.26 8.92
CA VAL A 12 -0.22 12.98 9.04
C VAL A 12 -1.71 13.25 9.26
N LYS A 13 -2.06 14.29 10.03
CA LYS A 13 -3.44 14.71 10.26
C LYS A 13 -4.10 15.34 9.03
N SER A 14 -3.39 16.05 8.17
CA SER A 14 -3.97 16.63 6.95
C SER A 14 -4.32 15.56 5.91
N VAL A 15 -3.49 14.52 5.77
CA VAL A 15 -3.77 13.40 4.87
C VAL A 15 -4.80 12.44 5.47
N GLN A 16 -4.81 12.28 6.80
CA GLN A 16 -5.93 11.67 7.51
C GLN A 16 -7.22 12.39 7.15
N TYR A 17 -7.24 13.71 7.31
CA TYR A 17 -8.38 14.55 6.96
C TYR A 17 -8.74 14.43 5.48
N ALA A 18 -7.79 14.28 4.56
CA ALA A 18 -8.07 14.10 3.13
C ALA A 18 -8.68 12.71 2.82
N MET A 19 -8.14 11.62 3.40
CA MET A 19 -8.69 10.28 3.28
C MET A 19 -10.08 10.17 3.93
N THR A 20 -10.27 10.77 5.10
CA THR A 20 -11.53 10.71 5.86
C THR A 20 -12.58 11.68 5.30
N ASN A 21 -12.19 12.87 4.84
CA ASN A 21 -13.13 13.82 4.22
C ASN A 21 -13.66 13.39 2.87
N GLN A 22 -12.88 12.66 2.05
CA GLN A 22 -13.41 12.13 0.79
C GLN A 22 -14.51 11.08 1.01
N GLN A 23 -14.70 10.63 2.25
CA GLN A 23 -15.80 9.79 2.70
C GLN A 23 -16.70 10.50 3.74
N ARG A 24 -16.68 11.84 3.81
CA ARG A 24 -17.69 12.62 4.57
C ARG A 24 -19.02 12.68 3.84
N ASP A 25 -18.99 12.45 2.53
CA ASP A 25 -20.21 12.24 1.78
C ASP A 25 -20.87 10.97 2.29
N ILE A 26 -22.16 11.07 2.56
CA ILE A 26 -22.97 9.93 2.98
C ILE A 26 -22.76 8.83 1.94
N PRO A 27 -22.39 7.60 2.34
CA PRO A 27 -22.09 6.55 1.39
C PRO A 27 -23.23 6.39 0.40
N ASN A 28 -22.88 6.17 -0.87
CA ASN A 28 -23.84 6.12 -1.98
C ASN A 28 -24.64 4.81 -1.89
N ILE A 29 -25.63 4.82 -1.00
CA ILE A 29 -26.50 3.70 -0.66
C ILE A 29 -27.83 3.92 -1.38
N GLU A 30 -28.22 2.96 -2.19
CA GLU A 30 -29.50 2.98 -2.89
C GLU A 30 -30.59 2.36 -2.00
N ILE A 31 -31.59 3.17 -1.64
CA ILE A 31 -32.69 2.72 -0.78
C ILE A 31 -33.89 2.39 -1.68
N SER A 32 -34.32 1.14 -1.76
CA SER A 32 -35.46 0.73 -2.62
C SER A 32 -36.70 0.31 -1.80
N PRO A 33 -37.91 0.78 -2.17
CA PRO A 33 -39.15 0.39 -1.50
C PRO A 33 -39.73 -0.97 -1.96
N ASN A 34 -39.16 -1.64 -2.97
CA ASN A 34 -39.66 -2.93 -3.49
C ASN A 34 -38.56 -3.80 -4.13
N SER A 35 -38.80 -5.12 -4.20
CA SER A 35 -37.87 -6.16 -4.69
C SER A 35 -37.63 -6.19 -6.21
N GLN A 36 -37.72 -5.06 -6.91
CA GLN A 36 -37.41 -5.02 -8.34
C GLN A 36 -35.94 -4.68 -8.54
N SER A 37 -35.20 -5.68 -9.01
CA SER A 37 -33.86 -5.57 -9.55
C SER A 37 -33.86 -4.56 -10.70
N SER A 38 -33.45 -3.33 -10.42
CA SER A 38 -33.03 -2.39 -11.46
C SER A 38 -31.54 -2.62 -11.69
N SER A 39 -31.23 -3.23 -12.83
CA SER A 39 -29.88 -3.29 -13.35
C SER A 39 -29.47 -1.86 -13.70
N THR A 40 -28.50 -1.28 -12.99
CA THR A 40 -27.77 -0.13 -13.51
C THR A 40 -26.27 -0.34 -13.39
N ASN A 41 -25.61 -0.02 -14.50
CA ASN A 41 -24.18 -0.09 -14.68
C ASN A 41 -23.45 0.92 -13.77
N GLY A 42 -22.39 0.46 -13.11
CA GLY A 42 -21.14 1.23 -13.05
C GLY A 42 -20.83 2.03 -11.78
N ARG A 43 -20.93 1.43 -10.60
CA ARG A 43 -20.07 1.58 -9.39
C ARG A 43 -20.85 0.97 -8.21
N ASN A 44 -20.20 0.14 -7.40
CA ASN A 44 -20.75 -0.62 -6.26
C ASN A 44 -21.82 0.12 -5.42
N SER A 45 -23.10 0.12 -5.82
CA SER A 45 -24.20 0.59 -4.99
C SER A 45 -24.69 -0.56 -4.10
N VAL A 46 -24.71 -0.32 -2.79
CA VAL A 46 -25.35 -1.25 -1.85
C VAL A 46 -26.84 -0.90 -1.83
N VAL A 47 -27.69 -1.87 -2.15
CA VAL A 47 -29.15 -1.68 -2.14
C VAL A 47 -29.74 -2.25 -0.87
N PHE A 48 -30.39 -1.40 -0.07
CA PHE A 48 -31.18 -1.86 1.09
C PHE A 48 -32.68 -1.78 0.78
N LEU A 49 -33.40 -2.83 1.16
CA LEU A 49 -34.85 -2.90 1.07
C LEU A 49 -35.45 -2.42 2.38
N VAL A 50 -36.20 -1.32 2.34
CA VAL A 50 -36.87 -0.75 3.50
C VAL A 50 -38.28 -0.32 3.13
N ARG A 51 -39.15 -0.19 4.13
CA ARG A 51 -40.51 0.31 3.92
C ARG A 51 -40.49 1.76 3.41
N SER A 52 -41.53 2.16 2.67
CA SER A 52 -41.59 3.48 2.03
C SER A 52 -41.63 4.66 3.01
N ASP A 53 -42.27 4.46 4.16
CA ASP A 53 -42.32 5.40 5.29
C ASP A 53 -40.94 5.56 5.95
N VAL A 54 -40.24 4.45 6.20
CA VAL A 54 -38.86 4.45 6.72
C VAL A 54 -37.91 5.12 5.72
N LYS A 55 -37.98 4.76 4.43
CA LYS A 55 -37.19 5.38 3.35
C LYS A 55 -37.33 6.90 3.37
N LYS A 56 -38.54 7.42 3.55
CA LYS A 56 -38.80 8.86 3.54
C LYS A 56 -38.05 9.59 4.67
N GLU A 57 -38.03 9.01 5.87
CA GLU A 57 -37.28 9.60 7.00
C GLU A 57 -35.76 9.41 6.83
N LEU A 58 -35.30 8.29 6.27
CA LEU A 58 -33.88 8.08 5.91
C LEU A 58 -33.38 9.14 4.90
N GLU A 59 -34.14 9.37 3.82
CA GLU A 59 -33.81 10.39 2.80
C GLU A 59 -33.93 11.82 3.34
N ARG A 60 -34.78 12.03 4.36
CA ARG A 60 -34.85 13.30 5.08
C ARG A 60 -33.61 13.50 5.94
N GLY A 61 -33.19 12.49 6.69
CA GLY A 61 -31.96 12.51 7.47
C GLY A 61 -30.75 12.77 6.58
N LYS A 62 -30.68 12.07 5.44
CA LYS A 62 -29.63 12.22 4.44
C LYS A 62 -29.47 13.67 3.98
N ARG A 63 -30.56 14.28 3.51
CA ARG A 63 -30.57 15.69 3.06
C ARG A 63 -30.19 16.68 4.15
N LYS A 64 -30.62 16.43 5.39
CA LYS A 64 -30.26 17.30 6.53
C LYS A 64 -28.78 17.21 6.85
N PHE A 65 -28.23 15.99 6.87
CA PHE A 65 -26.82 15.76 7.08
C PHE A 65 -25.97 16.42 5.98
N GLU A 66 -26.36 16.26 4.71
CA GLU A 66 -25.71 16.94 3.56
C GLU A 66 -25.77 18.47 3.67
N SER A 67 -26.82 19.02 4.30
CA SER A 67 -26.94 20.46 4.59
C SER A 67 -26.15 20.93 5.83
N GLY A 68 -25.46 20.02 6.53
CA GLY A 68 -24.71 20.28 7.77
C GLY A 68 -25.55 20.25 9.05
N ASP A 69 -26.85 19.97 8.96
CA ASP A 69 -27.76 19.83 10.12
C ASP A 69 -27.68 18.41 10.70
N CYS A 70 -26.58 18.11 11.40
CA CYS A 70 -26.37 16.79 12.01
C CYS A 70 -27.42 16.45 13.07
N GLU A 71 -27.84 17.42 13.89
CA GLU A 71 -28.85 17.16 14.93
C GLU A 71 -30.21 16.87 14.29
N GLY A 72 -30.59 17.61 13.26
CA GLY A 72 -31.81 17.33 12.53
C GLY A 72 -31.76 16.02 11.75
N ALA A 73 -30.59 15.60 11.27
CA ALA A 73 -30.37 14.31 10.63
C ALA A 73 -30.58 13.17 11.62
N LYS A 74 -29.95 13.25 12.80
CA LYS A 74 -30.14 12.33 13.92
C LYS A 74 -31.63 12.17 14.24
N VAL A 75 -32.37 13.26 14.44
CA VAL A 75 -33.82 13.20 14.72
C VAL A 75 -34.61 12.49 13.60
N ALA A 76 -34.21 12.65 12.34
CA ALA A 76 -34.88 11.97 11.23
C ALA A 76 -34.54 10.46 11.20
N TYR A 77 -33.29 10.08 11.51
CA TYR A 77 -32.91 8.68 11.59
C TYR A 77 -33.50 7.97 12.83
N GLU A 78 -33.62 8.66 13.97
CA GLU A 78 -34.36 8.15 15.14
C GLU A 78 -35.83 7.88 14.79
N ARG A 79 -36.48 8.78 14.03
CA ARG A 79 -37.84 8.53 13.52
C ARG A 79 -37.93 7.35 12.57
N ALA A 80 -36.88 7.10 11.78
CA ALA A 80 -36.83 5.90 10.94
C ALA A 80 -36.80 4.63 11.81
N LEU A 81 -36.11 4.66 12.95
CA LEU A 81 -36.12 3.57 13.94
C LEU A 81 -37.44 3.46 14.72
N ASP A 82 -38.13 4.57 14.99
CA ASP A 82 -39.47 4.53 15.58
C ASP A 82 -40.47 3.79 14.66
N LEU A 83 -40.30 3.95 13.34
CA LEU A 83 -41.11 3.27 12.32
C LEU A 83 -40.70 1.81 12.12
N ASP A 84 -39.40 1.52 12.19
CA ASP A 84 -38.82 0.19 12.07
C ASP A 84 -37.57 0.02 12.94
N PRO A 85 -37.73 -0.55 14.16
CA PRO A 85 -36.61 -0.78 15.07
C PRO A 85 -35.56 -1.78 14.56
N GLY A 86 -35.87 -2.52 13.48
CA GLY A 86 -34.96 -3.47 12.83
C GLY A 86 -34.21 -2.90 11.64
N CYS A 87 -34.34 -1.59 11.36
CA CYS A 87 -33.72 -0.95 10.21
C CYS A 87 -32.21 -0.76 10.41
N ALA A 88 -31.40 -1.73 9.99
CA ALA A 88 -29.94 -1.70 10.13
C ALA A 88 -29.30 -0.44 9.52
N ILE A 89 -29.83 0.02 8.37
CA ILE A 89 -29.33 1.22 7.70
C ILE A 89 -29.62 2.52 8.49
N ALA A 90 -30.71 2.57 9.26
CA ALA A 90 -30.99 3.72 10.13
C ALA A 90 -29.97 3.80 11.29
N TYR A 91 -29.64 2.67 11.91
CA TYR A 91 -28.56 2.58 12.90
C TYR A 91 -27.21 2.98 12.30
N PHE A 92 -26.90 2.51 11.09
CA PHE A 92 -25.69 2.90 10.38
C PHE A 92 -25.59 4.42 10.19
N TYR A 93 -26.67 5.06 9.71
CA TYR A 93 -26.66 6.51 9.52
C TYR A 93 -26.61 7.30 10.82
N LEU A 94 -27.21 6.79 11.91
CA LEU A 94 -27.00 7.37 13.24
C LEU A 94 -25.54 7.27 13.66
N GLY A 95 -24.92 6.10 13.51
CA GLY A 95 -23.50 5.89 13.79
C GLY A 95 -22.63 6.87 13.02
N PHE A 96 -22.88 7.03 11.72
CA PHE A 96 -22.19 7.99 10.86
C PHE A 96 -22.42 9.45 11.28
N THR A 97 -23.65 9.79 11.67
CA THR A 97 -23.96 11.14 12.15
C THR A 97 -23.22 11.46 13.45
N PHE A 98 -23.22 10.54 14.41
CA PHE A 98 -22.48 10.71 15.66
C PHE A 98 -20.96 10.72 15.45
N HIS A 99 -20.45 9.93 14.49
CA HIS A 99 -19.04 9.93 14.09
C HIS A 99 -18.64 11.34 13.64
N GLU A 100 -19.39 11.93 12.72
CA GLU A 100 -19.07 13.26 12.17
C GLU A 100 -19.33 14.40 13.18
N MET A 101 -20.17 14.17 14.19
CA MET A 101 -20.30 15.04 15.37
C MET A 101 -19.15 14.89 16.37
N GLY A 102 -18.24 13.94 16.18
CA GLY A 102 -17.12 13.64 17.09
C GLY A 102 -17.50 12.83 18.33
N ASN A 103 -18.73 12.31 18.41
CA ASN A 103 -19.16 11.43 19.49
C ASN A 103 -18.89 9.97 19.14
N TYR A 104 -17.62 9.58 19.24
CA TYR A 104 -17.13 8.28 18.79
C TYR A 104 -17.70 7.08 19.55
N GLU A 105 -18.03 7.24 20.83
CA GLU A 105 -18.63 6.13 21.61
C GLU A 105 -20.04 5.80 21.13
N MET A 106 -20.90 6.82 20.97
CA MET A 106 -22.23 6.62 20.39
C MET A 106 -22.14 6.10 18.95
N ALA A 107 -21.19 6.62 18.15
CA ALA A 107 -20.97 6.15 16.79
C ALA A 107 -20.69 4.64 16.75
N LYS A 108 -19.79 4.17 17.64
CA LYS A 108 -19.43 2.77 17.78
C LYS A 108 -20.61 1.91 18.18
N GLU A 109 -21.40 2.33 19.17
CA GLU A 109 -22.61 1.60 19.61
C GLU A 109 -23.60 1.41 18.45
N TYR A 110 -23.89 2.48 17.71
CA TYR A 110 -24.83 2.41 16.58
C TYR A 110 -24.29 1.61 15.40
N TYR A 111 -22.99 1.69 15.11
CA TYR A 111 -22.38 0.81 14.10
C TYR A 111 -22.46 -0.67 14.50
N LEU A 112 -22.21 -0.99 15.78
CA LEU A 112 -22.35 -2.37 16.28
C LEU A 112 -23.80 -2.86 16.16
N GLN A 113 -24.79 -2.03 16.46
CA GLN A 113 -26.20 -2.36 16.26
C GLN A 113 -26.54 -2.64 14.79
N ALA A 114 -26.03 -1.82 13.86
CA ALA A 114 -26.20 -2.07 12.42
C ALA A 114 -25.58 -3.40 11.98
N ILE A 115 -24.38 -3.72 12.49
CA ILE A 115 -23.67 -4.98 12.21
C ILE A 115 -24.42 -6.17 12.81
N ASP A 116 -24.98 -6.05 14.02
CA ASP A 116 -25.72 -7.12 14.66
C ASP A 116 -26.99 -7.51 13.90
N LEU A 117 -27.68 -6.52 13.32
CA LEU A 117 -28.85 -6.72 12.47
C LEU A 117 -28.48 -7.29 11.10
N GLU A 118 -27.43 -6.77 10.47
CA GLU A 118 -26.96 -7.23 9.16
C GLU A 118 -25.46 -7.59 9.17
N LYS A 119 -25.16 -8.76 9.74
CA LYS A 119 -23.79 -9.29 9.91
C LYS A 119 -23.01 -9.49 8.61
N ARG A 120 -23.70 -9.44 7.46
CA ARG A 120 -23.14 -9.67 6.12
C ARG A 120 -22.97 -8.41 5.30
N GLN A 121 -22.93 -7.24 5.95
CA GLN A 121 -22.76 -5.97 5.26
C GLN A 121 -21.36 -5.40 5.46
N ALA A 122 -20.49 -5.57 4.45
CA ALA A 122 -19.10 -5.10 4.49
C ALA A 122 -18.98 -3.61 4.78
N LEU A 123 -19.90 -2.79 4.25
CA LEU A 123 -19.93 -1.35 4.47
C LEU A 123 -19.94 -0.96 5.97
N PHE A 124 -20.75 -1.65 6.79
CA PHE A 124 -20.84 -1.30 8.21
C PHE A 124 -19.54 -1.61 8.95
N LEU A 125 -18.90 -2.73 8.60
CA LEU A 125 -17.60 -3.12 9.13
C LEU A 125 -16.48 -2.16 8.67
N GLU A 126 -16.51 -1.67 7.42
CA GLU A 126 -15.56 -0.67 6.92
C GLU A 126 -15.64 0.65 7.69
N HIS A 127 -16.85 1.14 7.96
CA HIS A 127 -17.04 2.37 8.73
C HIS A 127 -16.65 2.21 10.21
N LEU A 128 -16.93 1.06 10.81
CA LEU A 128 -16.41 0.75 12.14
C LEU A 128 -14.87 0.66 12.15
N ALA A 129 -14.27 0.05 11.11
CA ALA A 129 -12.82 0.01 10.95
C ALA A 129 -12.23 1.41 10.82
N ARG A 130 -12.87 2.29 10.04
CA ARG A 130 -12.48 3.70 9.92
C ARG A 130 -12.59 4.44 11.25
N LEU A 131 -13.64 4.20 12.03
CA LEU A 131 -13.77 4.80 13.36
C LEU A 131 -12.58 4.38 14.25
N HIS A 132 -12.26 3.09 14.30
CA HIS A 132 -11.08 2.59 15.01
C HIS A 132 -9.78 3.19 14.46
N PHE A 133 -9.68 3.40 13.14
CA PHE A 133 -8.55 4.06 12.52
C PHE A 133 -8.37 5.49 13.02
N GLU A 134 -9.46 6.25 13.10
CA GLU A 134 -9.44 7.65 13.59
C GLU A 134 -9.14 7.74 15.09
N LEU A 135 -9.50 6.71 15.86
CA LEU A 135 -9.11 6.53 17.26
C LEU A 135 -7.66 6.02 17.43
N GLU A 136 -6.90 5.88 16.33
CA GLU A 136 -5.53 5.35 16.30
C GLU A 136 -5.40 3.88 16.79
N GLU A 137 -6.52 3.16 16.83
CA GLU A 137 -6.61 1.74 17.20
C GLU A 137 -6.31 0.85 15.98
N TYR A 138 -5.12 1.00 15.39
CA TYR A 138 -4.76 0.41 14.09
C TYR A 138 -4.89 -1.11 14.03
N SER A 139 -4.57 -1.81 15.12
CA SER A 139 -4.71 -3.28 15.18
C SER A 139 -6.17 -3.71 15.07
N VAL A 140 -7.07 -3.05 15.78
CA VAL A 140 -8.52 -3.34 15.76
C VAL A 140 -9.11 -2.95 14.41
N CYS A 141 -8.72 -1.78 13.88
CA CYS A 141 -9.05 -1.32 12.54
C CYS A 141 -8.75 -2.40 11.49
N LEU A 142 -7.54 -2.97 11.49
CA LEU A 142 -7.17 -4.02 10.54
C LEU A 142 -8.00 -5.29 10.68
N VAL A 143 -8.34 -5.71 11.90
CA VAL A 143 -9.24 -6.85 12.13
C VAL A 143 -10.63 -6.59 11.54
N ARG A 144 -11.19 -5.39 11.74
CA ARG A 144 -12.50 -5.03 11.16
C ARG A 144 -12.48 -4.97 9.63
N PHE A 145 -11.40 -4.45 9.03
CA PHE A 145 -11.25 -4.51 7.58
C PHE A 145 -11.12 -5.95 7.07
N GLN A 146 -10.40 -6.83 7.78
CA GLN A 146 -10.33 -8.25 7.42
C GLN A 146 -11.70 -8.93 7.49
N GLU A 147 -12.49 -8.65 8.52
CA GLU A 147 -13.89 -9.12 8.62
C GLU A 147 -14.73 -8.60 7.44
N ALA A 148 -14.59 -7.32 7.08
CA ALA A 148 -15.28 -6.73 5.94
C ALA A 148 -14.91 -7.40 4.61
N MET A 149 -13.64 -7.75 4.41
CA MET A 149 -13.15 -8.46 3.22
C MET A 149 -13.73 -9.88 3.08
N VAL A 150 -13.97 -10.57 4.20
CA VAL A 150 -14.56 -11.92 4.17
C VAL A 150 -16.02 -11.87 3.72
N VAL A 151 -16.70 -10.76 4.01
CA VAL A 151 -18.13 -10.59 3.84
C VAL A 151 -18.51 -9.90 2.51
N GLY A 152 -17.63 -9.07 1.95
CA GLY A 152 -17.89 -8.36 0.70
C GLY A 152 -16.65 -7.69 0.12
N SER A 153 -16.83 -6.98 -1.00
CA SER A 153 -15.76 -6.22 -1.62
C SER A 153 -15.53 -4.90 -0.87
N LEU A 154 -14.28 -4.61 -0.55
CA LEU A 154 -13.91 -3.33 0.01
C LEU A 154 -13.92 -2.21 -1.02
N GLN A 155 -14.15 -0.98 -0.55
CA GLN A 155 -13.90 0.23 -1.32
C GLN A 155 -12.39 0.45 -1.52
N PRO A 156 -11.96 1.08 -2.62
CA PRO A 156 -10.53 1.32 -2.87
C PRO A 156 -9.84 2.08 -1.74
N ILE A 157 -10.52 3.06 -1.16
CA ILE A 157 -9.98 3.87 -0.06
C ILE A 157 -9.81 3.07 1.24
N SER A 158 -10.58 2.00 1.45
CA SER A 158 -10.41 1.08 2.57
C SER A 158 -9.05 0.38 2.51
N TYR A 159 -8.59 -0.01 1.31
CA TYR A 159 -7.23 -0.50 1.12
C TYR A 159 -6.17 0.57 1.43
N GLY A 160 -6.45 1.83 1.10
CA GLY A 160 -5.60 2.96 1.50
C GLY A 160 -5.47 3.11 3.02
N LEU A 161 -6.58 3.04 3.74
CA LEU A 161 -6.62 3.09 5.21
C LEU A 161 -5.92 1.88 5.85
N MET A 162 -6.12 0.67 5.30
CA MET A 162 -5.39 -0.52 5.73
C MET A 162 -3.88 -0.35 5.51
N GLY A 163 -3.47 0.13 4.34
CA GLY A 163 -2.08 0.36 4.00
C GLY A 163 -1.42 1.35 4.97
N ARG A 164 -2.14 2.42 5.31
CA ARG A 164 -1.69 3.37 6.34
C ARG A 164 -1.65 2.74 7.74
N ALA A 165 -2.66 1.98 8.15
CA ALA A 165 -2.68 1.32 9.46
C ALA A 165 -1.49 0.36 9.61
N HIS A 166 -1.16 -0.37 8.54
CA HIS A 166 0.05 -1.19 8.48
C HIS A 166 1.33 -0.36 8.59
N TYR A 167 1.39 0.80 7.93
CA TYR A 167 2.53 1.73 8.04
C TYR A 167 2.75 2.24 9.47
N GLU A 168 1.68 2.61 10.17
CA GLU A 168 1.76 3.08 11.57
C GLU A 168 2.18 1.96 12.54
N LEU A 169 1.90 0.70 12.17
CA LEU A 169 2.34 -0.49 12.90
C LEU A 169 3.72 -1.02 12.45
N ASP A 170 4.46 -0.27 11.61
CA ASP A 170 5.76 -0.65 11.04
C ASP A 170 5.73 -1.97 10.22
N ARG A 171 4.56 -2.34 9.71
CA ARG A 171 4.31 -3.50 8.84
C ARG A 171 4.42 -3.09 7.37
N PHE A 172 5.63 -2.74 6.94
CA PHE A 172 5.84 -2.07 5.64
C PHE A 172 5.50 -2.92 4.42
N THR A 173 5.71 -4.23 4.47
CA THR A 173 5.37 -5.15 3.36
C THR A 173 3.86 -5.19 3.16
N GLU A 174 3.08 -5.41 4.21
CA GLU A 174 1.62 -5.39 4.12
C GLU A 174 1.06 -4.00 3.77
N ALA A 175 1.74 -2.93 4.20
CA ALA A 175 1.38 -1.57 3.82
C ALA A 175 1.50 -1.36 2.30
N ILE A 176 2.62 -1.77 1.71
CA ILE A 176 2.86 -1.70 0.27
C ILE A 176 1.79 -2.52 -0.48
N ASP A 177 1.54 -3.75 -0.06
CA ASP A 177 0.56 -4.64 -0.69
C ASP A 177 -0.85 -4.00 -0.73
N CYS A 178 -1.29 -3.39 0.37
CA CYS A 178 -2.59 -2.72 0.43
C CYS A 178 -2.64 -1.47 -0.45
N LEU A 179 -1.60 -0.65 -0.45
CA LEU A 179 -1.55 0.57 -1.26
C LEU A 179 -1.45 0.27 -2.75
N GLN A 180 -0.75 -0.80 -3.14
CA GLN A 180 -0.71 -1.27 -4.53
C GLN A 180 -2.07 -1.79 -4.97
N LYS A 181 -2.77 -2.58 -4.14
CA LYS A 181 -4.16 -3.00 -4.41
C LYS A 181 -5.10 -1.82 -4.58
N MET A 182 -4.94 -0.76 -3.78
CA MET A 182 -5.68 0.48 -3.97
C MET A 182 -5.44 1.05 -5.38
N LEU A 183 -4.20 1.11 -5.85
CA LEU A 183 -3.85 1.60 -7.19
C LEU A 183 -4.32 0.70 -8.34
N GLU A 184 -4.45 -0.60 -8.11
CA GLU A 184 -4.97 -1.56 -9.09
C GLU A 184 -6.48 -1.39 -9.31
N ILE A 185 -7.22 -1.07 -8.25
CA ILE A 185 -8.68 -0.94 -8.28
C ILE A 185 -9.09 0.49 -8.65
N GLU A 186 -8.36 1.48 -8.14
CA GLU A 186 -8.70 2.90 -8.29
C GLU A 186 -8.02 3.55 -9.50
N THR A 187 -8.83 4.23 -10.32
CA THR A 187 -8.35 4.97 -11.50
C THR A 187 -8.41 6.49 -11.31
N GLU A 188 -9.09 6.98 -10.26
CA GLU A 188 -9.20 8.40 -9.94
C GLU A 188 -7.83 8.98 -9.48
N PRO A 189 -7.25 9.95 -10.22
CA PRO A 189 -5.92 10.50 -9.91
C PRO A 189 -5.81 11.10 -8.50
N ARG A 190 -6.93 11.65 -7.99
CA ARG A 190 -7.01 12.24 -6.65
C ARG A 190 -6.83 11.22 -5.53
N LEU A 191 -7.27 9.98 -5.72
CA LEU A 191 -7.11 8.90 -4.75
C LEU A 191 -5.75 8.22 -4.93
N GLN A 192 -5.30 8.04 -6.17
CA GLN A 192 -3.99 7.47 -6.48
C GLN A 192 -2.84 8.27 -5.85
N ARG A 193 -2.93 9.60 -5.82
CA ARG A 193 -1.88 10.44 -5.18
C ARG A 193 -1.69 10.12 -3.69
N ILE A 194 -2.77 9.75 -3.00
CA ILE A 194 -2.71 9.37 -1.59
C ILE A 194 -1.95 8.06 -1.44
N ALA A 195 -2.22 7.09 -2.31
CA ALA A 195 -1.48 5.83 -2.33
C ALA A 195 0.00 6.07 -2.67
N TYR A 196 0.33 6.89 -3.67
CA TYR A 196 1.71 7.25 -3.99
C TYR A 196 2.43 7.91 -2.80
N TYR A 197 1.77 8.83 -2.10
CA TYR A 197 2.34 9.47 -0.91
C TYR A 197 2.72 8.45 0.16
N TYR A 198 1.80 7.57 0.55
CA TYR A 198 2.09 6.56 1.56
C TYR A 198 3.08 5.49 1.08
N LEU A 199 3.12 5.17 -0.22
CA LEU A 199 4.15 4.30 -0.80
C LEU A 199 5.54 4.93 -0.67
N VAL A 200 5.68 6.22 -1.00
CA VAL A 200 6.94 6.95 -0.80
C VAL A 200 7.36 6.90 0.67
N LEU A 201 6.46 7.24 1.60
CA LEU A 201 6.77 7.21 3.03
C LEU A 201 7.15 5.81 3.52
N THR A 202 6.42 4.80 3.08
CA THR A 202 6.65 3.39 3.45
C THR A 202 8.03 2.96 2.98
N HIS A 203 8.35 3.20 1.71
CA HIS A 203 9.66 2.84 1.15
C HIS A 203 10.82 3.65 1.76
N LEU A 204 10.61 4.92 2.13
CA LEU A 204 11.62 5.69 2.85
C LEU A 204 11.89 5.13 4.26
N ARG A 205 10.86 4.69 4.99
CA ARG A 205 11.03 4.07 6.33
C ARG A 205 11.61 2.66 6.26
N ASP A 206 11.25 1.94 5.21
CA ASP A 206 11.73 0.61 4.90
C ASP A 206 13.14 0.60 4.27
N ASN A 207 13.72 1.79 4.02
CA ASN A 207 15.05 1.96 3.40
C ASN A 207 15.17 1.33 2.00
N SER A 208 14.11 1.48 1.20
CA SER A 208 14.01 1.05 -0.21
C SER A 208 13.97 2.27 -1.15
N PRO A 209 15.12 2.92 -1.44
CA PRO A 209 15.18 4.20 -2.14
C PRO A 209 14.73 4.13 -3.62
N ILE A 210 14.94 3.01 -4.32
CA ILE A 210 14.57 2.87 -5.73
C ILE A 210 13.04 2.96 -5.92
N PRO A 211 12.21 2.12 -5.26
CA PRO A 211 10.76 2.31 -5.28
C PRO A 211 10.31 3.67 -4.75
N ALA A 212 10.96 4.21 -3.71
CA ALA A 212 10.61 5.52 -3.16
C ALA A 212 10.75 6.63 -4.21
N ARG A 213 11.84 6.64 -5.00
CA ARG A 213 12.04 7.59 -6.09
C ARG A 213 10.99 7.43 -7.18
N LEU A 214 10.70 6.19 -7.59
CA LEU A 214 9.70 5.89 -8.61
C LEU A 214 8.32 6.46 -8.24
N TYR A 215 7.83 6.16 -7.03
CA TYR A 215 6.52 6.67 -6.60
C TYR A 215 6.53 8.18 -6.34
N ALA A 216 7.66 8.76 -5.94
CA ALA A 216 7.79 10.21 -5.81
C ALA A 216 7.68 10.92 -7.16
N GLN A 217 8.27 10.35 -8.23
CA GLN A 217 8.12 10.86 -9.59
C GLN A 217 6.68 10.74 -10.08
N LYS A 218 6.01 9.60 -9.81
CA LYS A 218 4.58 9.42 -10.11
C LYS A 218 3.72 10.47 -9.38
N LEU A 219 4.03 10.75 -8.11
CA LEU A 219 3.34 11.77 -7.32
C LEU A 219 3.54 13.19 -7.89
N LEU A 220 4.76 13.54 -8.30
CA LEU A 220 5.08 14.84 -8.92
C LEU A 220 4.35 15.06 -10.25
N ALA A 221 4.03 13.99 -10.97
CA ALA A 221 3.31 14.05 -12.24
C ALA A 221 1.80 14.34 -12.08
N VAL A 222 1.22 14.19 -10.88
CA VAL A 222 -0.19 14.48 -10.63
C VAL A 222 -0.42 15.99 -10.56
N SER A 223 -1.46 16.50 -11.24
CA SER A 223 -1.74 17.94 -11.35
C SER A 223 -2.06 18.60 -10.00
N GLU A 224 -2.99 18.01 -9.24
CA GLU A 224 -3.39 18.49 -7.91
C GLU A 224 -2.48 17.93 -6.81
N TYR A 225 -1.96 18.80 -5.95
CA TYR A 225 -1.09 18.43 -4.84
C TYR A 225 -1.54 19.03 -3.51
N ASP A 226 -1.09 18.41 -2.42
CA ASP A 226 -1.24 18.95 -1.05
C ASP A 226 0.10 19.57 -0.62
N ARG A 227 0.02 20.84 -0.22
CA ARG A 227 1.17 21.67 0.20
C ARG A 227 1.95 21.06 1.35
N LEU A 228 1.24 20.56 2.35
CA LEU A 228 1.85 19.99 3.56
C LEU A 228 2.59 18.70 3.21
N ILE A 229 2.00 17.88 2.34
CA ILE A 229 2.64 16.66 1.82
C ILE A 229 3.94 17.01 1.08
N PHE A 230 3.86 17.92 0.10
CA PHE A 230 5.00 18.25 -0.76
C PHE A 230 6.13 18.89 0.06
N SER A 231 5.79 19.77 1.01
CA SER A 231 6.77 20.40 1.90
C SER A 231 7.49 19.38 2.80
N GLY A 232 6.76 18.41 3.34
CA GLY A 232 7.31 17.33 4.17
C GLY A 232 8.16 16.34 3.38
N LEU A 233 7.73 15.97 2.16
CA LEU A 233 8.53 15.13 1.28
C LEU A 233 9.81 15.84 0.82
N ALA A 234 9.74 17.13 0.49
CA ALA A 234 10.90 17.93 0.14
C ALA A 234 11.96 17.90 1.26
N GLU A 235 11.54 18.12 2.51
CA GLU A 235 12.45 18.04 3.67
C GLU A 235 13.08 16.65 3.83
N ARG A 236 12.27 15.59 3.69
CA ARG A 236 12.76 14.19 3.77
C ARG A 236 13.77 13.86 2.67
N PHE A 237 13.49 14.23 1.43
CA PHE A 237 14.41 14.01 0.31
C PHE A 237 15.66 14.87 0.42
N GLN A 238 15.56 16.10 0.92
CA GLN A 238 16.71 16.96 1.21
C GLN A 238 17.61 16.30 2.26
N ASN A 239 17.04 15.80 3.36
CA ASN A 239 17.77 15.09 4.41
C ASN A 239 18.39 13.77 3.92
N ALA A 240 17.74 13.08 2.96
CA ALA A 240 18.27 11.89 2.31
C ALA A 240 19.37 12.19 1.26
N GLY A 241 19.62 13.47 0.96
CA GLY A 241 20.55 13.88 -0.09
C GLY A 241 20.00 13.72 -1.51
N CYS A 242 18.72 13.36 -1.69
CA CYS A 242 18.05 13.28 -2.98
C CYS A 242 17.63 14.69 -3.46
N LEU A 243 18.63 15.54 -3.73
CA LEU A 243 18.43 16.97 -3.94
C LEU A 243 17.56 17.31 -5.16
N SER A 244 17.61 16.52 -6.24
CA SER A 244 16.76 16.78 -7.42
C SER A 244 15.27 16.57 -7.13
N LEU A 245 14.91 15.51 -6.38
CA LEU A 245 13.53 15.30 -5.93
C LEU A 245 13.12 16.39 -4.95
N ALA A 246 13.97 16.71 -3.98
CA ALA A 246 13.69 17.76 -3.00
C ALA A 246 13.39 19.10 -3.69
N LEU A 247 14.23 19.48 -4.65
CA LEU A 247 14.01 20.67 -5.46
C LEU A 247 12.70 20.58 -6.26
N ALA A 248 12.44 19.45 -6.94
CA ALA A 248 11.23 19.28 -7.73
C ALA A 248 9.94 19.45 -6.89
N PHE A 249 9.91 18.95 -5.66
CA PHE A 249 8.79 19.17 -4.74
C PHE A 249 8.68 20.63 -4.30
N LEU A 250 9.79 21.31 -4.00
CA LEU A 250 9.79 22.73 -3.62
C LEU A 250 9.38 23.64 -4.77
N GLU A 251 9.81 23.36 -6.00
CA GLU A 251 9.45 24.12 -7.20
C GLU A 251 7.94 24.12 -7.44
N ARG A 252 7.27 23.00 -7.15
CA ARG A 252 5.80 22.92 -7.20
C ARG A 252 5.12 23.84 -6.18
N LEU A 253 5.82 24.23 -5.11
CA LEU A 253 5.35 25.11 -4.04
C LEU A 253 5.81 26.57 -4.19
N ARG A 254 6.61 26.90 -5.21
CA ARG A 254 7.35 28.19 -5.33
C ARG A 254 6.43 29.41 -5.23
N GLU A 255 5.25 29.36 -5.84
CA GLU A 255 4.36 30.53 -5.96
C GLU A 255 3.66 30.92 -4.65
N GLU A 256 3.87 30.17 -3.57
CA GLU A 256 2.99 30.25 -2.39
C GLU A 256 3.57 31.07 -1.23
N SER A 257 4.90 31.14 -1.05
CA SER A 257 5.50 31.86 0.08
C SER A 257 7.00 32.16 -0.09
N CYS A 258 7.48 33.20 0.60
CA CYS A 258 8.92 33.53 0.69
C CYS A 258 9.74 32.45 1.44
N ASP A 259 9.14 31.73 2.39
CA ASP A 259 9.83 30.65 3.11
C ASP A 259 10.24 29.49 2.16
N VAL A 260 9.40 29.21 1.16
CA VAL A 260 9.71 28.21 0.14
C VAL A 260 10.84 28.68 -0.78
N THR A 261 10.92 29.98 -1.11
CA THR A 261 12.01 30.49 -1.95
C THR A 261 13.36 30.35 -1.28
N ASP A 262 13.45 30.64 0.01
CA ASP A 262 14.69 30.47 0.79
C ASP A 262 15.14 29.00 0.81
N ARG A 263 14.20 28.07 1.01
CA ARG A 263 14.47 26.62 0.94
C ARG A 263 14.92 26.17 -0.44
N ILE A 264 14.35 26.72 -1.52
CA ILE A 264 14.77 26.44 -2.89
C ILE A 264 16.22 26.89 -3.07
N GLU A 265 16.57 28.09 -2.64
CA GLU A 265 17.93 28.63 -2.73
C GLU A 265 18.94 27.76 -1.97
N ASP A 266 18.60 27.31 -0.75
CA ASP A 266 19.43 26.39 0.03
C ASP A 266 19.70 25.07 -0.71
N VAL A 267 18.67 24.46 -1.29
CA VAL A 267 18.80 23.23 -2.06
C VAL A 267 19.61 23.46 -3.35
N GLN A 268 19.39 24.57 -4.04
CA GLN A 268 20.15 24.94 -5.24
C GLN A 268 21.64 25.17 -4.92
N LEU A 269 21.96 25.79 -3.78
CA LEU A 269 23.33 25.96 -3.31
C LEU A 269 23.99 24.60 -3.02
N ALA A 270 23.26 23.68 -2.39
CA ALA A 270 23.74 22.32 -2.17
C ALA A 270 23.99 21.57 -3.50
N ILE A 271 23.09 21.72 -4.48
CA ILE A 271 23.27 21.18 -5.84
C ILE A 271 24.52 21.79 -6.50
N ALA A 272 24.70 23.11 -6.44
CA ALA A 272 25.85 23.78 -7.04
C ALA A 272 27.18 23.32 -6.44
N ARG A 273 27.22 23.08 -5.12
CA ARG A 273 28.39 22.50 -4.44
C ARG A 273 28.68 21.09 -4.95
N ALA A 274 27.66 20.26 -5.11
CA ALA A 274 27.81 18.90 -5.65
C ALA A 274 28.30 18.93 -7.11
N ASP A 275 27.67 19.77 -7.94
CA ASP A 275 27.99 19.96 -9.36
C ASP A 275 29.42 20.46 -9.58
N SER A 276 29.98 21.24 -8.65
CA SER A 276 31.37 21.70 -8.72
C SER A 276 32.41 20.57 -8.77
N GLN A 277 32.04 19.36 -8.35
CA GLN A 277 32.91 18.19 -8.42
C GLN A 277 32.86 17.48 -9.78
N ILE A 278 31.86 17.75 -10.62
CA ILE A 278 31.66 17.04 -11.91
C ILE A 278 32.88 17.14 -12.84
N PRO A 279 33.50 18.32 -13.08
CA PRO A 279 34.66 18.41 -13.97
C PRO A 279 35.83 17.56 -13.50
N ARG A 280 35.90 17.30 -12.19
CA ARG A 280 36.94 16.50 -11.56
C ARG A 280 36.69 14.99 -11.73
N LEU A 281 35.52 14.55 -12.19
CA LEU A 281 35.26 13.14 -12.45
C LEU A 281 35.97 12.61 -13.72
N PHE A 282 36.54 13.49 -14.54
CA PHE A 282 37.26 13.10 -15.76
C PHE A 282 38.79 13.02 -15.55
N SER A 283 39.27 12.86 -14.31
CA SER A 283 40.69 12.62 -14.08
C SER A 283 41.09 11.24 -14.60
N SER A 284 42.27 11.15 -15.22
CA SER A 284 42.87 9.89 -15.67
C SER A 284 43.29 8.94 -14.54
N ASP A 285 43.18 9.39 -13.29
CA ASP A 285 43.58 8.66 -12.09
C ASP A 285 42.36 8.02 -11.44
N GLU A 286 42.35 6.67 -11.44
CA GLU A 286 41.24 5.84 -10.95
C GLU A 286 41.01 6.00 -9.45
N GLU A 287 42.05 6.11 -8.62
CA GLU A 287 41.90 6.28 -7.17
C GLU A 287 41.24 7.63 -6.85
N LYS A 288 41.68 8.69 -7.53
CA LYS A 288 41.06 10.01 -7.40
C LYS A 288 39.61 10.01 -7.88
N LEU A 289 39.31 9.28 -8.95
CA LEU A 289 37.95 9.11 -9.43
C LEU A 289 37.07 8.41 -8.39
N LEU A 290 37.51 7.28 -7.83
CA LEU A 290 36.77 6.54 -6.80
C LEU A 290 36.54 7.37 -5.54
N HIS A 291 37.56 8.09 -5.05
CA HIS A 291 37.41 9.00 -3.91
C HIS A 291 36.37 10.09 -4.18
N ARG A 292 36.26 10.58 -5.42
CA ARG A 292 35.28 11.59 -5.81
C ARG A 292 33.87 11.01 -5.92
N ILE A 293 33.71 9.82 -6.48
CA ILE A 293 32.41 9.12 -6.50
C ILE A 293 31.94 8.88 -5.05
N HIS A 294 32.85 8.48 -4.16
CA HIS A 294 32.54 8.33 -2.74
C HIS A 294 32.13 9.65 -2.08
N PHE A 295 32.82 10.76 -2.37
CA PHE A 295 32.40 12.09 -1.90
C PHE A 295 30.99 12.46 -2.39
N LEU A 296 30.67 12.15 -3.64
CA LEU A 296 29.33 12.35 -4.22
C LEU A 296 28.25 11.44 -3.62
N SER A 297 28.62 10.46 -2.79
CA SER A 297 27.64 9.66 -2.04
C SER A 297 26.83 10.47 -1.02
N GLN A 298 27.14 11.75 -0.82
CA GLN A 298 26.38 12.66 0.05
C GLN A 298 25.23 13.38 -0.68
N SER A 299 25.25 13.41 -2.01
CA SER A 299 24.31 14.20 -2.82
C SER A 299 23.93 13.50 -4.12
N GLY A 300 22.63 13.22 -4.27
CA GLY A 300 22.00 12.67 -5.45
C GLY A 300 21.34 13.74 -6.32
N THR A 301 21.96 14.12 -7.44
CA THR A 301 21.38 15.03 -8.44
C THR A 301 21.26 14.36 -9.80
N ASP A 302 20.27 14.77 -10.61
CA ASP A 302 20.03 14.18 -11.93
C ASP A 302 21.23 14.41 -12.86
N ARG A 303 21.97 15.51 -12.66
CA ARG A 303 23.18 15.81 -13.43
C ARG A 303 24.33 14.87 -13.07
N ILE A 304 24.56 14.62 -11.78
CA ILE A 304 25.56 13.65 -11.32
C ILE A 304 25.19 12.26 -11.85
N TYR A 305 23.93 11.86 -11.74
CA TYR A 305 23.44 10.59 -12.28
C TYR A 305 23.79 10.42 -13.76
N LYS A 306 23.49 11.40 -14.61
CA LYS A 306 23.83 11.36 -16.04
C LYS A 306 25.32 11.21 -16.28
N VAL A 307 26.16 11.91 -15.52
CA VAL A 307 27.62 11.80 -15.64
C VAL A 307 28.12 10.43 -15.18
N LEU A 308 27.64 9.94 -14.04
CA LEU A 308 28.02 8.63 -13.52
C LEU A 308 27.62 7.49 -14.45
N LEU A 309 26.46 7.59 -15.13
CA LEU A 309 26.09 6.62 -16.15
C LEU A 309 27.08 6.56 -17.32
N THR A 310 27.66 7.68 -17.75
CA THR A 310 28.71 7.64 -18.79
C THR A 310 29.95 6.87 -18.34
N LEU A 311 30.20 6.79 -17.04
CA LEU A 311 31.31 6.00 -16.49
C LEU A 311 31.03 4.49 -16.51
N MET A 312 29.80 4.05 -16.80
CA MET A 312 29.47 2.63 -16.99
C MET A 312 30.11 2.03 -18.24
N GLU A 313 30.48 2.87 -19.21
CA GLU A 313 31.21 2.46 -20.43
C GLU A 313 32.70 2.21 -20.18
N THR A 314 33.23 2.60 -19.01
CA THR A 314 34.65 2.40 -18.69
C THR A 314 35.03 0.92 -18.56
N SER A 315 36.32 0.60 -18.59
CA SER A 315 36.81 -0.77 -18.33
C SER A 315 36.99 -1.08 -16.84
N SER A 316 36.93 -0.08 -15.96
CA SER A 316 37.15 -0.28 -14.53
C SER A 316 35.96 -0.94 -13.84
N VAL A 317 36.22 -2.06 -13.18
CA VAL A 317 35.24 -2.80 -12.39
C VAL A 317 34.81 -2.01 -11.15
N LEU A 318 35.77 -1.36 -10.48
CA LEU A 318 35.54 -0.60 -9.25
C LEU A 318 34.69 0.64 -9.51
N VAL A 319 34.93 1.32 -10.63
CA VAL A 319 34.14 2.49 -11.01
C VAL A 319 32.69 2.09 -11.27
N LYS A 320 32.44 1.00 -12.01
CA LYS A 320 31.07 0.51 -12.26
C LYS A 320 30.36 0.09 -10.97
N GLU A 321 31.06 -0.61 -10.08
CA GLU A 321 30.51 -0.97 -8.77
C GLU A 321 30.12 0.28 -7.97
N ALA A 322 31.01 1.28 -7.90
CA ALA A 322 30.74 2.51 -7.18
C ALA A 322 29.55 3.29 -7.77
N VAL A 323 29.38 3.27 -9.10
CA VAL A 323 28.22 3.86 -9.78
C VAL A 323 26.94 3.10 -9.43
N LEU A 324 26.93 1.76 -9.48
CA LEU A 324 25.75 0.97 -9.08
C LEU A 324 25.36 1.22 -7.63
N THR A 325 26.34 1.27 -6.73
CA THR A 325 26.12 1.55 -5.30
C THR A 325 25.57 2.96 -5.08
N TRP A 326 26.06 3.95 -5.85
CA TRP A 326 25.53 5.31 -5.82
C TRP A 326 24.07 5.37 -6.34
N CYS A 327 23.78 4.72 -7.47
CA CYS A 327 22.43 4.65 -8.04
C CYS A 327 21.45 4.01 -7.06
N ARG A 328 21.86 2.89 -6.45
CA ARG A 328 21.08 2.21 -5.41
C ARG A 328 20.76 3.13 -4.24
N LYS A 329 21.76 3.84 -3.71
CA LYS A 329 21.59 4.75 -2.56
C LYS A 329 20.56 5.86 -2.81
N PHE A 330 20.55 6.46 -4.00
CA PHE A 330 19.67 7.59 -4.34
C PHE A 330 18.45 7.20 -5.17
N GLY A 331 18.24 5.90 -5.37
CA GLY A 331 17.09 5.33 -6.05
C GLY A 331 17.06 5.54 -7.56
N TYR A 332 18.19 5.81 -8.21
CA TYR A 332 18.24 6.00 -9.66
C TYR A 332 18.20 4.66 -10.40
N GLU A 333 17.46 4.65 -11.51
CA GLU A 333 17.39 3.50 -12.39
C GLU A 333 18.68 3.33 -13.22
N VAL A 334 19.12 2.09 -13.38
CA VAL A 334 20.25 1.70 -14.23
C VAL A 334 19.70 1.04 -15.50
N PRO A 335 20.10 1.49 -16.71
CA PRO A 335 19.64 0.89 -17.96
C PRO A 335 19.92 -0.61 -18.05
N ASP A 336 18.99 -1.37 -18.64
CA ASP A 336 19.10 -2.83 -18.78
C ASP A 336 20.37 -3.27 -19.52
N LYS A 337 20.85 -2.47 -20.48
CA LYS A 337 22.10 -2.72 -21.21
C LYS A 337 23.30 -2.72 -20.25
N ASP A 338 23.43 -1.66 -19.45
CA ASP A 338 24.55 -1.51 -18.52
C ASP A 338 24.49 -2.58 -17.41
N LEU A 339 23.28 -2.93 -16.98
CA LEU A 339 23.06 -4.01 -16.02
C LEU A 339 23.47 -5.37 -16.60
N SER A 340 23.10 -5.68 -17.85
CA SER A 340 23.52 -6.89 -18.55
C SER A 340 25.05 -6.98 -18.67
N ASP A 341 25.70 -5.87 -19.03
CA ASP A 341 27.16 -5.80 -19.11
C ASP A 341 27.81 -6.07 -17.73
N CYS A 342 27.20 -5.59 -16.65
CA CYS A 342 27.65 -5.87 -15.29
C CYS A 342 27.53 -7.35 -14.90
N LEU A 343 26.43 -7.99 -15.31
CA LEU A 343 26.16 -9.41 -15.03
C LEU A 343 27.09 -10.35 -15.80
N ASN A 344 27.61 -9.90 -16.94
CA ASN A 344 28.63 -10.61 -17.72
C ASN A 344 30.05 -10.35 -17.21
N GLY A 345 30.23 -9.42 -16.27
CA GLY A 345 31.53 -9.01 -15.74
C GLY A 345 32.11 -9.90 -14.63
N PRO A 346 33.17 -9.45 -13.95
CA PRO A 346 33.79 -10.13 -12.82
C PRO A 346 32.85 -10.25 -11.61
N ALA A 347 33.17 -11.18 -10.68
CA ALA A 347 32.32 -11.51 -9.53
C ALA A 347 31.82 -10.29 -8.74
N LEU A 348 32.72 -9.35 -8.39
CA LEU A 348 32.38 -8.12 -7.67
C LEU A 348 31.24 -7.33 -8.34
N LEU A 349 31.28 -7.21 -9.66
CA LEU A 349 30.31 -6.44 -10.42
C LEU A 349 28.97 -7.17 -10.55
N LYS A 350 29.00 -8.50 -10.68
CA LYS A 350 27.79 -9.32 -10.62
C LYS A 350 27.10 -9.18 -9.26
N GLU A 351 27.85 -9.23 -8.17
CA GLU A 351 27.31 -9.08 -6.82
C GLU A 351 26.63 -7.72 -6.64
N ALA A 352 27.27 -6.64 -7.08
CA ALA A 352 26.68 -5.29 -7.04
C ALA A 352 25.39 -5.20 -7.88
N ALA A 353 25.39 -5.79 -9.09
CA ALA A 353 24.21 -5.85 -9.95
C ALA A 353 23.06 -6.63 -9.30
N PHE A 354 23.33 -7.79 -8.69
CA PHE A 354 22.31 -8.56 -7.96
C PHE A 354 21.72 -7.80 -6.78
N GLN A 355 22.56 -7.11 -6.01
CA GLN A 355 22.08 -6.29 -4.90
C GLN A 355 21.21 -5.12 -5.38
N TYR A 356 21.59 -4.47 -6.48
CA TYR A 356 20.77 -3.45 -7.12
C TYR A 356 19.42 -4.01 -7.58
N MET A 357 19.42 -5.12 -8.33
CA MET A 357 18.20 -5.78 -8.84
C MET A 357 17.26 -6.22 -7.71
N ALA A 358 17.82 -6.72 -6.61
CA ALA A 358 17.03 -7.15 -5.46
C ALA A 358 16.28 -6.00 -4.77
N GLU A 359 16.77 -4.76 -4.89
CA GLU A 359 16.16 -3.58 -4.29
C GLU A 359 15.14 -2.87 -5.22
N THR A 360 15.07 -3.24 -6.51
CA THR A 360 14.05 -2.69 -7.42
C THR A 360 12.67 -3.32 -7.20
N PHE A 361 12.64 -4.58 -6.75
CA PHE A 361 11.42 -5.41 -6.64
C PHE A 361 10.63 -5.56 -7.95
N GLU A 362 11.29 -5.43 -9.09
CA GLU A 362 10.65 -5.57 -10.40
C GLU A 362 10.49 -7.05 -10.82
N PRO A 363 9.27 -7.52 -11.15
CA PRO A 363 8.99 -8.93 -11.43
C PRO A 363 9.88 -9.55 -12.51
N ARG A 364 10.34 -8.77 -13.50
CA ARG A 364 11.22 -9.23 -14.58
C ARG A 364 12.56 -9.81 -14.10
N PHE A 365 13.02 -9.44 -12.91
CA PHE A 365 14.28 -9.94 -12.34
C PHE A 365 14.13 -11.21 -11.51
N LEU A 366 12.90 -11.65 -11.24
CA LEU A 366 12.60 -12.77 -10.36
C LEU A 366 13.34 -14.06 -10.76
N ASN A 367 13.16 -14.53 -11.99
CA ASN A 367 13.78 -15.77 -12.47
C ASN A 367 15.30 -15.72 -12.43
N PHE A 368 15.86 -14.56 -12.74
CA PHE A 368 17.30 -14.35 -12.75
C PHE A 368 17.89 -14.36 -11.34
N LEU A 369 17.24 -13.69 -10.39
CA LEU A 369 17.63 -13.66 -8.98
C LEU A 369 17.46 -15.02 -8.31
N LEU A 370 16.38 -15.75 -8.59
CA LEU A 370 16.14 -17.10 -8.09
C LEU A 370 17.31 -18.05 -8.38
N GLY A 371 17.86 -17.98 -9.60
CA GLY A 371 19.03 -18.76 -9.99
C GLY A 371 20.30 -18.51 -9.15
N GLN A 372 20.32 -17.43 -8.36
CA GLN A 372 21.46 -17.05 -7.51
C GLN A 372 21.28 -17.42 -6.04
N MET A 373 20.23 -18.16 -5.65
CA MET A 373 20.08 -18.61 -4.26
C MET A 373 21.26 -19.46 -3.78
N HIS A 374 21.93 -20.18 -4.68
CA HIS A 374 23.12 -20.98 -4.39
C HIS A 374 24.46 -20.24 -4.66
N HIS A 375 24.42 -18.92 -4.86
CA HIS A 375 25.62 -18.12 -5.17
C HIS A 375 26.65 -18.19 -4.04
N SER A 376 27.96 -18.13 -4.36
CA SER A 376 29.03 -18.23 -3.34
C SER A 376 29.03 -17.09 -2.34
N SER A 377 28.65 -15.89 -2.77
CA SER A 377 28.53 -14.69 -1.92
C SER A 377 27.25 -14.71 -1.09
N ARG A 378 27.42 -14.63 0.23
CA ARG A 378 26.32 -14.55 1.21
C ARG A 378 25.46 -13.30 1.03
N ASP A 379 26.05 -12.19 0.59
CA ASP A 379 25.31 -10.93 0.43
C ASP A 379 24.33 -11.02 -0.76
N VAL A 380 24.70 -11.73 -1.82
CA VAL A 380 23.80 -12.06 -2.92
C VAL A 380 22.66 -12.95 -2.44
N GLN A 381 22.96 -14.02 -1.70
CA GLN A 381 21.92 -14.91 -1.17
C GLN A 381 20.93 -14.15 -0.25
N LEU A 382 21.44 -13.23 0.57
CA LEU A 382 20.61 -12.36 1.41
C LEU A 382 19.74 -11.42 0.58
N ALA A 383 20.30 -10.82 -0.47
CA ALA A 383 19.57 -9.93 -1.37
C ALA A 383 18.43 -10.67 -2.08
N VAL A 384 18.69 -11.87 -2.62
CA VAL A 384 17.66 -12.71 -3.25
C VAL A 384 16.60 -13.14 -2.24
N ALA A 385 16.99 -13.56 -1.02
CA ALA A 385 16.03 -13.94 0.01
C ALA A 385 15.11 -12.77 0.42
N ARG A 386 15.64 -11.53 0.52
CA ARG A 386 14.83 -10.32 0.76
C ARG A 386 13.89 -10.00 -0.41
N TYR A 387 14.38 -10.17 -1.64
CA TYR A 387 13.55 -10.02 -2.83
C TYR A 387 12.37 -11.00 -2.80
N LEU A 388 12.64 -12.29 -2.56
CA LEU A 388 11.62 -13.34 -2.50
C LEU A 388 10.65 -13.21 -1.33
N GLU A 389 11.08 -12.65 -0.21
CA GLU A 389 10.17 -12.30 0.89
C GLU A 389 9.02 -11.41 0.41
N ARG A 390 9.30 -10.48 -0.53
CA ARG A 390 8.30 -9.52 -1.04
C ARG A 390 7.64 -9.93 -2.34
N SER A 391 8.37 -10.54 -3.28
CA SER A 391 7.86 -10.84 -4.62
C SER A 391 7.70 -12.34 -4.89
N GLY A 392 8.16 -13.20 -3.97
CA GLY A 392 8.11 -14.64 -4.14
C GLY A 392 6.68 -15.18 -4.11
N GLN A 393 6.42 -16.20 -4.91
CA GLN A 393 5.19 -16.98 -4.96
C GLN A 393 5.41 -18.39 -4.39
N LEU A 394 4.33 -19.16 -4.24
CA LEU A 394 4.36 -20.48 -3.62
C LEU A 394 5.32 -21.46 -4.33
N GLU A 395 5.44 -21.35 -5.65
CA GLU A 395 6.36 -22.17 -6.46
C GLU A 395 7.84 -22.01 -6.06
N HIS A 396 8.23 -20.90 -5.42
CA HIS A 396 9.60 -20.66 -4.99
C HIS A 396 9.92 -21.23 -3.60
N LEU A 397 8.94 -21.77 -2.88
CA LEU A 397 9.15 -22.31 -1.52
C LEU A 397 10.15 -23.46 -1.51
N SER A 398 10.09 -24.35 -2.50
CA SER A 398 10.99 -25.50 -2.60
C SER A 398 12.46 -25.08 -2.68
N VAL A 399 12.76 -24.04 -3.44
CA VAL A 399 14.11 -23.47 -3.58
C VAL A 399 14.58 -22.88 -2.25
N LEU A 400 13.71 -22.15 -1.55
CA LEU A 400 14.03 -21.56 -0.24
C LEU A 400 14.22 -22.62 0.84
N GLU A 401 13.38 -23.65 0.88
CA GLU A 401 13.45 -24.75 1.85
C GLU A 401 14.74 -25.57 1.65
N CYS A 402 15.08 -25.92 0.40
CA CYS A 402 16.36 -26.57 0.09
C CYS A 402 17.58 -25.70 0.50
N GLN A 403 17.52 -24.40 0.23
CA GLN A 403 18.61 -23.50 0.61
C GLN A 403 18.69 -23.28 2.13
N MET A 404 17.59 -23.41 2.87
CA MET A 404 17.57 -23.30 4.32
C MET A 404 18.41 -24.40 5.01
N GLU A 405 18.39 -25.61 4.46
CA GLU A 405 19.16 -26.75 4.97
C GLU A 405 20.67 -26.54 4.78
N THR A 406 21.06 -25.95 3.65
CA THR A 406 22.46 -25.75 3.26
C THR A 406 23.03 -24.39 3.67
N ALA A 407 22.19 -23.44 4.07
CA ALA A 407 22.58 -22.07 4.40
C ALA A 407 23.63 -22.00 5.52
N SER A 408 24.76 -21.36 5.22
CA SER A 408 25.84 -21.09 6.17
C SER A 408 25.60 -19.76 6.89
N GLY A 409 25.10 -19.84 8.13
CA GLY A 409 25.03 -18.70 9.05
C GLY A 409 23.61 -18.28 9.48
N ALA A 410 23.49 -17.92 10.76
CA ALA A 410 22.22 -17.62 11.40
C ALA A 410 21.46 -16.40 10.83
N GLY A 411 22.15 -15.46 10.17
CA GLY A 411 21.52 -14.31 9.54
C GLY A 411 20.75 -14.68 8.28
N LEU A 412 21.38 -15.46 7.39
CA LEU A 412 20.76 -15.92 6.15
C LEU A 412 19.60 -16.87 6.42
N ARG A 413 19.77 -17.84 7.33
CA ARG A 413 18.68 -18.75 7.72
C ARG A 413 17.45 -18.00 8.23
N ARG A 414 17.65 -16.98 9.09
CA ARG A 414 16.55 -16.13 9.58
C ARG A 414 15.84 -15.41 8.44
N GLN A 415 16.59 -14.89 7.47
CA GLN A 415 16.02 -14.18 6.33
C GLN A 415 15.24 -15.12 5.39
N ILE A 416 15.79 -16.30 5.09
CA ILE A 416 15.10 -17.34 4.30
C ILE A 416 13.83 -17.79 5.02
N GLN A 417 13.88 -18.02 6.34
CA GLN A 417 12.70 -18.39 7.11
C GLN A 417 11.62 -17.31 7.07
N ARG A 418 12.00 -16.03 7.15
CA ARG A 418 11.05 -14.91 6.99
C ARG A 418 10.41 -14.93 5.61
N ALA A 419 11.21 -15.12 4.56
CA ALA A 419 10.69 -15.23 3.20
C ALA A 419 9.70 -16.38 3.04
N ILE A 420 10.04 -17.57 3.54
CA ILE A 420 9.15 -18.75 3.54
C ILE A 420 7.83 -18.44 4.27
N ASN A 421 7.91 -17.88 5.48
CA ASN A 421 6.72 -17.57 6.27
C ASN A 421 5.84 -16.51 5.58
N GLN A 422 6.45 -15.50 4.97
CA GLN A 422 5.73 -14.44 4.28
C GLN A 422 5.06 -14.95 3.00
N ILE A 423 5.72 -15.82 2.23
CA ILE A 423 5.12 -16.48 1.06
C ILE A 423 3.96 -17.38 1.48
N LYS A 424 4.16 -18.23 2.51
CA LYS A 424 3.10 -19.10 3.06
C LYS A 424 1.90 -18.27 3.52
N ARG A 425 2.14 -17.18 4.26
CA ARG A 425 1.09 -16.28 4.74
C ARG A 425 0.31 -15.62 3.62
N ARG A 426 0.98 -15.07 2.61
CA ARG A 426 0.30 -14.46 1.45
C ARG A 426 -0.56 -15.48 0.71
N HIS A 427 -0.05 -16.69 0.53
CA HIS A 427 -0.83 -17.75 -0.10
C HIS A 427 -2.00 -18.23 0.77
N THR A 428 -1.84 -18.41 2.08
CA THR A 428 -2.96 -18.78 2.96
C THR A 428 -4.05 -17.73 2.93
N GLU A 429 -3.67 -16.44 2.94
CA GLU A 429 -4.62 -15.34 2.82
C GLU A 429 -5.33 -15.33 1.46
N GLU A 430 -4.67 -15.74 0.38
CA GLU A 430 -5.28 -15.89 -0.95
C GLU A 430 -6.19 -17.12 -1.04
N THR A 431 -5.79 -18.27 -0.49
CA THR A 431 -6.64 -19.47 -0.46
C THR A 431 -7.85 -19.29 0.41
N ASP A 432 -7.72 -18.67 1.57
CA ASP A 432 -8.84 -18.40 2.48
C ASP A 432 -9.84 -17.47 1.81
N LYS A 433 -9.37 -16.47 1.06
CA LYS A 433 -10.22 -15.61 0.22
C LYS A 433 -10.93 -16.41 -0.87
N LEU A 434 -10.24 -17.32 -1.55
CA LEU A 434 -10.83 -18.12 -2.63
C LEU A 434 -11.87 -19.11 -2.10
N ILE A 435 -11.58 -19.76 -0.98
CA ILE A 435 -12.49 -20.68 -0.29
C ILE A 435 -13.72 -19.92 0.19
N HIS A 436 -13.55 -18.77 0.85
CA HIS A 436 -14.69 -17.95 1.26
C HIS A 436 -15.53 -17.50 0.07
N LYS A 437 -14.91 -16.98 -0.99
CA LYS A 437 -15.61 -16.57 -2.21
C LYS A 437 -16.38 -17.72 -2.85
N ASN A 438 -15.80 -18.92 -2.92
CA ASN A 438 -16.45 -20.10 -3.49
C ASN A 438 -17.57 -20.65 -2.59
N LEU A 439 -17.41 -20.61 -1.27
CA LEU A 439 -18.48 -20.94 -0.34
C LEU A 439 -19.65 -19.95 -0.45
N GLU A 440 -19.36 -18.67 -0.69
CA GLU A 440 -20.40 -17.66 -0.91
C GLU A 440 -21.11 -17.83 -2.24
N THR A 441 -20.40 -18.14 -3.33
CA THR A 441 -21.04 -18.42 -4.62
C THR A 441 -21.92 -19.67 -4.51
N LEU A 442 -21.43 -20.76 -3.90
CA LEU A 442 -22.23 -21.97 -3.63
C LEU A 442 -23.43 -21.70 -2.71
N ARG A 443 -23.29 -20.79 -1.74
CA ARG A 443 -24.41 -20.39 -0.88
C ARG A 443 -25.44 -19.54 -1.65
N ARG A 444 -25.01 -18.66 -2.56
CA ARG A 444 -25.90 -17.88 -3.43
C ARG A 444 -26.61 -18.75 -4.45
N THR A 445 -25.92 -19.72 -5.05
CA THR A 445 -26.55 -20.69 -5.96
C THR A 445 -27.53 -21.58 -5.20
N SER A 446 -27.18 -22.10 -4.02
CA SER A 446 -28.11 -22.91 -3.19
C SER A 446 -29.31 -22.12 -2.65
N LEU A 447 -29.18 -20.81 -2.40
CA LEU A 447 -30.32 -19.94 -2.07
C LEU A 447 -31.20 -19.66 -3.29
N SER A 448 -30.65 -19.64 -4.51
CA SER A 448 -31.42 -19.55 -5.77
C SER A 448 -32.08 -20.88 -6.14
N GLU A 449 -31.42 -22.01 -5.84
CA GLU A 449 -31.89 -23.39 -6.07
C GLU A 449 -32.78 -23.91 -4.96
N LYS A 450 -32.98 -23.19 -3.84
CA LYS A 450 -34.04 -23.51 -2.88
C LYS A 450 -35.46 -23.41 -3.49
N LYS A 451 -35.58 -23.01 -4.75
CA LYS A 451 -36.78 -23.15 -5.58
C LYS A 451 -36.88 -24.49 -6.34
N GLU A 452 -35.81 -25.28 -6.47
CA GLU A 452 -35.82 -26.59 -7.13
C GLU A 452 -34.88 -27.62 -6.44
N GLY A 453 -35.48 -28.60 -5.74
CA GLY A 453 -34.92 -29.95 -5.53
C GLY A 453 -33.75 -30.13 -4.52
N TRP A 454 -34.07 -30.63 -3.33
CA TRP A 454 -33.11 -30.96 -2.25
C TRP A 454 -32.07 -32.07 -2.55
N GLY A 455 -32.13 -32.72 -3.72
CA GLY A 455 -31.31 -33.92 -4.03
C GLY A 455 -29.90 -33.65 -4.57
N THR A 456 -29.67 -32.51 -5.24
CA THR A 456 -28.38 -32.17 -5.88
C THR A 456 -27.36 -31.58 -4.91
N LEU A 457 -27.82 -30.82 -3.90
CA LEU A 457 -26.97 -30.19 -2.90
C LEU A 457 -26.26 -31.19 -1.98
N GLN A 458 -26.89 -32.34 -1.71
CA GLN A 458 -26.30 -33.40 -0.88
C GLN A 458 -25.08 -34.04 -1.57
N TRP A 459 -25.13 -34.22 -2.89
CA TRP A 459 -24.04 -34.78 -3.68
C TRP A 459 -22.84 -33.82 -3.80
N ILE A 460 -23.09 -32.52 -3.99
CA ILE A 460 -22.04 -31.50 -4.08
C ILE A 460 -21.32 -31.32 -2.73
N PHE A 461 -22.06 -31.37 -1.62
CA PHE A 461 -21.47 -31.28 -0.29
C PHE A 461 -20.58 -32.50 0.02
N ILE A 462 -21.02 -33.71 -0.36
CA ILE A 462 -20.24 -34.94 -0.19
C ILE A 462 -18.97 -34.93 -1.04
N THR A 463 -19.02 -34.44 -2.28
CA THR A 463 -17.83 -34.37 -3.14
C THR A 463 -16.83 -33.32 -2.68
N LEU A 464 -17.27 -32.17 -2.18
CA LEU A 464 -16.39 -31.14 -1.64
C LEU A 464 -15.74 -31.54 -0.31
N VAL A 465 -16.49 -32.19 0.59
CA VAL A 465 -15.92 -32.75 1.83
C VAL A 465 -14.94 -33.89 1.52
N GLY A 466 -15.23 -34.71 0.50
CA GLY A 466 -14.31 -35.73 0.01
C GLY A 466 -13.02 -35.16 -0.59
N ALA A 467 -13.12 -34.09 -1.37
CA ALA A 467 -11.95 -33.39 -1.92
C ALA A 467 -11.12 -32.73 -0.82
N TYR A 468 -11.76 -32.14 0.20
CA TYR A 468 -11.08 -31.56 1.36
C TYR A 468 -10.35 -32.62 2.18
N LEU A 469 -10.96 -33.79 2.42
CA LEU A 469 -10.31 -34.91 3.10
C LEU A 469 -9.13 -35.47 2.31
N LEU A 470 -9.21 -35.49 0.98
CA LEU A 470 -8.09 -35.90 0.12
C LEU A 470 -6.94 -34.89 0.15
N ILE A 471 -7.23 -33.59 0.10
CA ILE A 471 -6.21 -32.53 0.21
C ILE A 471 -5.56 -32.55 1.60
N TRP A 472 -6.36 -32.75 2.66
CA TRP A 472 -5.89 -32.87 4.04
C TRP A 472 -5.02 -34.12 4.25
N MET A 473 -5.40 -35.27 3.66
CA MET A 473 -4.57 -36.48 3.67
C MET A 473 -3.26 -36.28 2.90
N MET A 474 -3.27 -35.59 1.75
CA MET A 474 -2.05 -35.31 0.99
C MET A 474 -1.09 -34.38 1.74
N PHE A 475 -1.60 -33.46 2.55
CA PHE A 475 -0.78 -32.54 3.38
C PHE A 475 -0.18 -33.18 4.64
N HIS A 476 -0.70 -34.33 5.07
CA HIS A 476 -0.16 -35.07 6.22
C HIS A 476 0.70 -36.29 5.84
N LEU A 477 0.81 -36.59 4.54
CA LEU A 477 1.65 -37.65 3.97
C LEU A 477 2.91 -37.12 3.26
N PHE A 478 3.06 -35.80 3.16
CA PHE A 478 4.27 -35.08 2.75
C PHE A 478 4.75 -34.22 3.92
#